data_AF-A0A2W5K0D7-F1
#
_entry.id   AF-A0A2W5K0D7-F1
#
_cell.length_a   1.000
_cell.length_b   1.000
_cell.length_c   1.000
_cell.angle_alpha   90.00
_cell.angle_beta   90.00
_cell.angle_gamma   90.00
#
_symmetry.space_group_name_H-M   'P 1'
#
loop_
_entity.id
_entity.type
_entity.pdbx_description
1 polymer ?
#
loop_
_entity_poly.entity_id
_entity_poly.type
_entity_poly.pdbx_seq_one_letter_code
_entity_poly.pdbx_strand_id
1 'polypeptide(L)'
;METPMHHAFRGVLAAFALVLAVPAPAEPSLRQRDNVLGTSFELAVAGVPEADVDRALAAALAEIARLDGVLSVWKDDSELARYNAADEPRSLSPDLRAVLRACEHWREKTARAFSCRLGGVLARWRAAAGGDAPPDRAELRRLARAIDRASVDLAAERVARPAEIAWETDALAKGWILDRALDQVRKAVPAATGVRIDVGGDAVYWGAPAAGAAWRVAIADPQRPADNGGAIATLALRSQAIAASGHGSRGIEIARKRYSHILDPKEGWPVAYAPSAIVVAPDAASADALATALTVMPIRAGLDLVESLPGVAALIVTEAGTPFASAGWAALLAEETRSDPAWPVGFAFAVDYEIPQQAAAEYRRPYLAIWIAATDGTPLRQLIVLGDSARWLRELPTWWRRYGRRDESAIHGIARETRRPGRYTVTWDGRDDRGRAVAAGDYVLVVEAAREHGGHELLQLPFAVSTGPVDVERSGSTEVGRVHLSFGPPPAR
;
A
#
# COMPACT_ATOMS: atom_id res chain seq x y z
N MET A 1 -58.11 -72.58 32.01
CA MET A 1 -59.30 -72.17 31.24
C MET A 1 -59.04 -70.75 30.80
N GLU A 2 -58.32 -70.61 29.69
CA GLU A 2 -57.75 -69.35 29.21
C GLU A 2 -58.81 -68.53 28.46
N THR A 3 -58.85 -67.23 28.74
CA THR A 3 -59.73 -66.24 28.11
C THR A 3 -58.86 -65.28 27.30
N PRO A 4 -59.18 -64.96 26.03
CA PRO A 4 -58.36 -64.06 25.23
C PRO A 4 -58.76 -62.60 25.47
N MET A 5 -57.77 -61.73 25.69
CA MET A 5 -57.93 -60.27 25.70
C MET A 5 -57.39 -59.67 24.40
N HIS A 6 -58.23 -58.84 23.78
CA HIS A 6 -57.95 -58.09 22.57
C HIS A 6 -56.80 -57.07 22.74
N HIS A 7 -55.82 -57.10 21.83
CA HIS A 7 -54.80 -56.05 21.70
C HIS A 7 -55.34 -54.86 20.89
N ALA A 8 -55.37 -53.69 21.52
CA ALA A 8 -55.64 -52.41 20.87
C ALA A 8 -54.37 -51.85 20.23
N PHE A 9 -54.40 -51.64 18.91
CA PHE A 9 -53.34 -50.96 18.14
C PHE A 9 -53.45 -49.45 18.37
N ARG A 10 -52.45 -48.83 19.01
CA ARG A 10 -52.30 -47.37 19.11
C ARG A 10 -51.46 -46.88 17.92
N GLY A 11 -52.08 -46.13 17.00
CA GLY A 11 -51.39 -45.44 15.92
C GLY A 11 -50.60 -44.24 16.44
N VAL A 12 -49.31 -44.18 16.10
CA VAL A 12 -48.42 -43.03 16.36
C VAL A 12 -48.49 -42.11 15.14
N LEU A 13 -49.01 -40.89 15.32
CA LEU A 13 -48.88 -39.81 14.32
C LEU A 13 -47.47 -39.22 14.40
N ALA A 14 -46.68 -39.38 13.34
CA ALA A 14 -45.40 -38.69 13.16
C ALA A 14 -45.64 -37.27 12.62
N ALA A 15 -45.31 -36.25 13.42
CA ALA A 15 -45.29 -34.86 12.97
C ALA A 15 -44.04 -34.62 12.11
N PHE A 16 -44.22 -34.36 10.82
CA PHE A 16 -43.16 -33.88 9.93
C PHE A 16 -42.90 -32.41 10.21
N ALA A 17 -41.81 -32.10 10.91
CA ALA A 17 -41.30 -30.74 11.00
C ALA A 17 -40.72 -30.34 9.63
N LEU A 18 -41.38 -29.39 8.98
CA LEU A 18 -40.89 -28.74 7.76
C LEU A 18 -39.65 -27.92 8.13
N VAL A 19 -38.46 -28.51 8.03
CA VAL A 19 -37.20 -27.76 8.08
C VAL A 19 -37.14 -26.95 6.79
N LEU A 20 -37.49 -25.66 6.86
CA LEU A 20 -37.16 -24.71 5.81
C LEU A 20 -35.64 -24.66 5.72
N ALA A 21 -35.09 -25.34 4.72
CA ALA A 21 -33.69 -25.20 4.37
C ALA A 21 -33.44 -23.72 4.09
N VAL A 22 -32.72 -23.04 4.98
CA VAL A 22 -32.19 -21.71 4.69
C VAL A 22 -31.27 -21.90 3.49
N PRO A 23 -31.56 -21.31 2.32
CA PRO A 23 -30.69 -21.45 1.17
C PRO A 23 -29.31 -20.95 1.57
N ALA A 24 -28.27 -21.73 1.26
CA ALA A 24 -26.90 -21.27 1.38
C ALA A 24 -26.79 -19.92 0.65
N PRO A 25 -26.07 -18.93 1.21
CA PRO A 25 -25.94 -17.63 0.54
C PRO A 25 -25.44 -17.87 -0.89
N ALA A 26 -26.22 -17.44 -1.88
CA ALA A 26 -25.82 -17.53 -3.27
C ALA A 26 -24.50 -16.76 -3.45
N GLU A 27 -23.50 -17.39 -4.06
CA GLU A 27 -22.26 -16.68 -4.38
C GLU A 27 -22.58 -15.47 -5.28
N PRO A 28 -21.88 -14.34 -5.12
CA PRO A 28 -22.12 -13.17 -5.94
C PRO A 28 -21.95 -13.51 -7.42
N SER A 29 -22.95 -13.17 -8.24
CA SER A 29 -22.87 -13.40 -9.67
C SER A 29 -21.81 -12.51 -10.29
N LEU A 30 -20.86 -13.12 -11.00
CA LEU A 30 -19.73 -12.46 -11.64
C LEU A 30 -20.04 -12.13 -13.12
N ARG A 31 -19.57 -10.97 -13.58
CA ARG A 31 -19.51 -10.57 -14.99
C ARG A 31 -18.10 -10.10 -15.31
N GLN A 32 -17.57 -10.55 -16.43
CA GLN A 32 -16.24 -10.16 -16.92
C GLN A 32 -16.33 -9.51 -18.29
N ARG A 33 -15.47 -8.54 -18.56
CA ARG A 33 -15.27 -7.88 -19.85
C ARG A 33 -13.79 -7.60 -20.05
N ASP A 34 -13.34 -7.68 -21.29
CA ASP A 34 -11.98 -7.27 -21.67
C ASP A 34 -11.99 -5.89 -22.33
N ASN A 35 -10.83 -5.24 -22.36
CA ASN A 35 -10.58 -3.96 -23.00
C ASN A 35 -11.39 -2.78 -22.43
N VAL A 36 -11.75 -2.85 -21.16
CA VAL A 36 -12.35 -1.73 -20.43
C VAL A 36 -11.22 -0.93 -19.78
N LEU A 37 -11.07 0.35 -20.15
CA LEU A 37 -9.92 1.19 -19.77
C LEU A 37 -8.57 0.54 -20.11
N GLY A 38 -8.52 -0.22 -21.21
CA GLY A 38 -7.30 -0.91 -21.67
C GLY A 38 -6.91 -2.15 -20.88
N THR A 39 -7.80 -2.71 -20.04
CA THR A 39 -7.53 -3.91 -19.24
C THR A 39 -8.80 -4.74 -18.99
N SER A 40 -8.71 -5.77 -18.16
CA SER A 40 -9.84 -6.59 -17.74
C SER A 40 -10.71 -5.84 -16.74
N PHE A 41 -12.02 -6.08 -16.82
CA PHE A 41 -13.04 -5.56 -15.92
C PHE A 41 -13.83 -6.72 -15.33
N GLU A 42 -14.05 -6.68 -14.03
CA GLU A 42 -14.93 -7.61 -13.32
C GLU A 42 -15.95 -6.86 -12.48
N LEU A 43 -17.21 -7.32 -12.52
CA LEU A 43 -18.28 -6.88 -11.65
C LEU A 43 -18.87 -8.08 -10.93
N ALA A 44 -18.97 -8.01 -9.61
CA ALA A 44 -19.76 -8.93 -8.81
C ALA A 44 -20.82 -8.16 -8.01
N VAL A 45 -22.06 -8.64 -8.01
CA VAL A 45 -23.17 -8.04 -7.25
C VAL A 45 -23.85 -9.12 -6.42
N ALA A 46 -24.03 -8.84 -5.14
CA ALA A 46 -24.61 -9.76 -4.17
C ALA A 46 -26.04 -9.36 -3.78
N GLY A 47 -26.86 -10.36 -3.44
CA GLY A 47 -28.20 -10.16 -2.87
C GLY A 47 -29.29 -9.79 -3.88
N VAL A 48 -29.06 -9.95 -5.19
CA VAL A 48 -30.03 -9.61 -6.24
C VAL A 48 -30.12 -10.70 -7.33
N PRO A 49 -31.23 -10.76 -8.10
CA PRO A 49 -31.35 -11.67 -9.24
C PRO A 49 -30.40 -11.33 -10.39
N GLU A 50 -30.10 -12.29 -11.27
CA GLU A 50 -29.21 -12.11 -12.45
C GLU A 50 -29.58 -10.91 -13.33
N ALA A 51 -30.88 -10.64 -13.52
CA ALA A 51 -31.33 -9.49 -14.31
C ALA A 51 -30.88 -8.14 -13.72
N ASP A 52 -30.74 -8.06 -12.39
CA ASP A 52 -30.26 -6.87 -11.70
C ASP A 52 -28.74 -6.74 -11.85
N VAL A 53 -28.01 -7.86 -11.87
CA VAL A 53 -26.56 -7.89 -12.15
C VAL A 53 -26.26 -7.34 -13.55
N ASP A 54 -27.08 -7.68 -14.54
CA ASP A 54 -26.93 -7.16 -15.90
C ASP A 54 -27.26 -5.65 -15.99
N ARG A 55 -28.26 -5.17 -15.21
CA ARG A 55 -28.52 -3.72 -15.08
C ARG A 55 -27.35 -2.99 -14.42
N ALA A 56 -26.77 -3.57 -13.37
CA ALA A 56 -25.59 -3.04 -12.71
C ALA A 56 -24.39 -2.97 -13.69
N LEU A 57 -24.17 -4.01 -14.48
CA LEU A 57 -23.13 -4.04 -15.50
C LEU A 57 -23.31 -2.92 -16.54
N ALA A 58 -24.53 -2.76 -17.05
CA ALA A 58 -24.83 -1.70 -18.00
C ALA A 58 -24.59 -0.30 -17.40
N ALA A 59 -24.98 -0.08 -16.15
CA ALA A 59 -24.77 1.18 -15.45
C ALA A 59 -23.26 1.48 -15.24
N ALA A 60 -22.48 0.49 -14.81
CA ALA A 60 -21.04 0.63 -14.63
C ALA A 60 -20.34 0.97 -15.95
N LEU A 61 -20.60 0.19 -17.01
CA LEU A 61 -19.95 0.39 -18.31
C LEU A 61 -20.35 1.72 -18.96
N ALA A 62 -21.61 2.17 -18.79
CA ALA A 62 -22.05 3.46 -19.29
C ALA A 62 -21.30 4.61 -18.61
N GLU A 63 -21.11 4.55 -17.29
CA GLU A 63 -20.37 5.58 -16.55
C GLU A 63 -18.88 5.57 -16.88
N ILE A 64 -18.28 4.38 -17.00
CA ILE A 64 -16.89 4.24 -17.45
C ILE A 64 -16.71 4.87 -18.82
N ALA A 65 -17.57 4.56 -19.79
CA ALA A 65 -17.49 5.10 -21.15
C ALA A 65 -17.67 6.64 -21.16
N ARG A 66 -18.58 7.16 -20.33
CA ARG A 66 -18.81 8.60 -20.19
C ARG A 66 -17.56 9.31 -19.65
N LEU A 67 -16.97 8.80 -18.58
CA LEU A 67 -15.78 9.39 -17.97
C LEU A 67 -14.52 9.17 -18.79
N ASP A 68 -14.42 8.09 -19.56
CA ASP A 68 -13.35 7.90 -20.54
C ASP A 68 -13.40 9.01 -21.62
N GLY A 69 -14.58 9.45 -22.04
CA GLY A 69 -14.73 10.65 -22.89
C GLY A 69 -14.31 11.98 -22.25
N VAL A 70 -14.12 12.01 -20.93
CA VAL A 70 -13.70 13.21 -20.18
C VAL A 70 -12.21 13.16 -19.85
N LEU A 71 -11.74 12.02 -19.31
CA LEU A 71 -10.46 11.88 -18.62
C LEU A 71 -9.39 11.16 -19.43
N SER A 72 -9.74 10.55 -20.57
CA SER A 72 -8.78 9.75 -21.33
C SER A 72 -7.65 10.59 -21.91
N VAL A 73 -6.41 10.14 -21.68
CA VAL A 73 -5.19 10.66 -22.30
C VAL A 73 -4.90 10.02 -23.66
N TRP A 74 -5.63 8.97 -24.02
CA TRP A 74 -5.44 8.17 -25.25
C TRP A 74 -6.42 8.56 -26.36
N LYS A 75 -7.48 9.32 -26.02
CA LYS A 75 -8.48 9.82 -26.95
C LYS A 75 -8.23 11.29 -27.24
N ASP A 76 -7.94 11.61 -28.50
CA ASP A 76 -7.68 12.98 -28.94
C ASP A 76 -8.90 13.91 -28.78
N ASP A 77 -10.12 13.34 -28.73
CA ASP A 77 -11.38 14.06 -28.58
C ASP A 77 -11.89 14.16 -27.13
N SER A 78 -11.15 13.61 -26.17
CA SER A 78 -11.52 13.73 -24.76
C SER A 78 -11.55 15.19 -24.30
N GLU A 79 -12.32 15.49 -23.25
CA GLU A 79 -12.29 16.84 -22.66
C GLU A 79 -10.88 17.22 -22.17
N LEU A 80 -10.17 16.30 -21.51
CA LEU A 80 -8.79 16.49 -21.06
C LEU A 80 -7.83 16.80 -22.22
N ALA A 81 -7.90 16.04 -23.32
CA ALA A 81 -7.06 16.26 -24.49
C ALA A 81 -7.32 17.65 -25.10
N ARG A 82 -8.59 18.04 -25.26
CA ARG A 82 -8.97 19.37 -25.74
C ARG A 82 -8.54 20.49 -24.81
N TYR A 83 -8.56 20.27 -23.49
CA TYR A 83 -8.06 21.23 -22.51
C TYR A 83 -6.52 21.36 -22.57
N ASN A 84 -5.81 20.25 -22.71
CA ASN A 84 -4.35 20.25 -22.89
C ASN A 84 -3.91 20.90 -24.20
N ALA A 85 -4.70 20.80 -25.27
CA ALA A 85 -4.41 21.43 -26.56
C ALA A 85 -4.84 22.91 -26.65
N ALA A 86 -5.55 23.43 -25.65
CA ALA A 86 -6.03 24.81 -25.68
C ALA A 86 -4.95 25.81 -25.23
N ASP A 87 -4.85 26.91 -25.97
CA ASP A 87 -4.05 28.10 -25.61
C ASP A 87 -4.87 29.13 -24.82
N GLU A 88 -6.20 29.10 -24.96
CA GLU A 88 -7.12 30.00 -24.27
C GLU A 88 -7.78 29.33 -23.03
N PRO A 89 -8.16 30.10 -22.00
CA PRO A 89 -8.88 29.58 -20.84
C PRO A 89 -10.17 28.85 -21.22
N ARG A 90 -10.40 27.66 -20.65
CA ARG A 90 -11.57 26.81 -20.93
C ARG A 90 -12.48 26.65 -19.71
N SER A 91 -13.79 26.59 -19.94
CA SER A 91 -14.71 26.09 -18.92
C SER A 91 -14.55 24.58 -18.83
N LEU A 92 -14.30 24.08 -17.62
CA LEU A 92 -14.18 22.64 -17.35
C LEU A 92 -15.52 22.08 -16.88
N SER A 93 -15.85 20.87 -17.31
CA SER A 93 -16.94 20.10 -16.74
C SER A 93 -16.73 19.88 -15.23
N PRO A 94 -17.81 19.62 -14.47
CA PRO A 94 -17.69 19.31 -13.05
C PRO A 94 -16.73 18.14 -12.77
N ASP A 95 -16.76 17.10 -13.60
CA ASP A 95 -15.90 15.92 -13.44
C ASP A 95 -14.43 16.24 -13.69
N LEU A 96 -14.09 16.87 -14.81
CA LEU A 96 -12.70 17.23 -15.11
C LEU A 96 -12.15 18.15 -14.02
N ARG A 97 -12.92 19.19 -13.62
CA ARG A 97 -12.51 20.10 -12.55
C ARG A 97 -12.27 19.36 -11.23
N ALA A 98 -13.14 18.42 -10.87
CA ALA A 98 -13.01 17.66 -9.63
C ALA A 98 -11.78 16.76 -9.64
N VAL A 99 -11.49 16.07 -10.75
CA VAL A 99 -10.28 15.25 -10.91
C VAL A 99 -9.02 16.10 -10.84
N LEU A 100 -8.97 17.24 -11.54
CA LEU A 100 -7.80 18.13 -11.47
C LEU A 100 -7.58 18.67 -10.05
N ARG A 101 -8.67 18.98 -9.31
CA ARG A 101 -8.56 19.37 -7.89
C ARG A 101 -8.05 18.23 -7.01
N ALA A 102 -8.49 16.99 -7.25
CA ALA A 102 -7.99 15.82 -6.54
C ALA A 102 -6.50 15.59 -6.83
N CYS A 103 -6.08 15.77 -8.09
CA CYS A 103 -4.68 15.72 -8.48
C CYS A 103 -3.82 16.76 -7.74
N GLU A 104 -4.31 18.00 -7.62
CA GLU A 104 -3.61 19.06 -6.89
C GLU A 104 -3.56 18.80 -5.39
N HIS A 105 -4.67 18.30 -4.82
CA HIS A 105 -4.74 17.90 -3.42
C HIS A 105 -3.69 16.84 -3.07
N TRP A 106 -3.61 15.76 -3.85
CA TRP A 106 -2.65 14.70 -3.63
C TRP A 106 -1.21 15.14 -3.90
N ARG A 107 -1.00 16.01 -4.90
CA ARG A 107 0.31 16.62 -5.14
C ARG A 107 0.81 17.40 -3.92
N GLU A 108 -0.05 18.13 -3.23
CA GLU A 108 0.32 18.82 -1.99
C GLU A 108 0.54 17.86 -0.82
N LYS A 109 -0.40 16.94 -0.58
CA LYS A 109 -0.36 15.97 0.53
C LYS A 109 0.86 15.06 0.50
N THR A 110 1.37 14.75 -0.69
CA THR A 110 2.51 13.84 -0.91
C THR A 110 3.83 14.58 -1.03
N ALA A 111 3.91 15.86 -0.64
CA ALA A 111 5.10 16.69 -0.78
C ALA A 111 5.68 16.65 -2.22
N ARG A 112 4.78 16.70 -3.21
CA ARG A 112 5.06 16.67 -4.65
C ARG A 112 5.60 15.35 -5.18
N ALA A 113 5.45 14.24 -4.45
CA ALA A 113 5.79 12.90 -4.95
C ALA A 113 4.75 12.35 -5.93
N PHE A 114 3.51 12.84 -5.87
CA PHE A 114 2.48 12.62 -6.88
C PHE A 114 2.24 13.89 -7.71
N SER A 115 1.99 13.76 -9.01
CA SER A 115 1.63 14.88 -9.87
C SER A 115 0.96 14.46 -11.17
N CYS A 116 -0.26 14.93 -11.42
CA CYS A 116 -0.92 14.81 -12.73
C CYS A 116 -0.43 15.85 -13.74
N ARG A 117 0.58 16.67 -13.45
CA ARG A 117 1.04 17.76 -14.34
C ARG A 117 2.14 17.34 -15.32
N LEU A 118 2.50 16.05 -15.33
CA LEU A 118 3.69 15.52 -16.00
C LEU A 118 3.46 15.10 -17.46
N GLY A 119 2.30 15.38 -18.06
CA GLY A 119 1.98 14.91 -19.41
C GLY A 119 3.03 15.31 -20.45
N GLY A 120 3.60 16.51 -20.32
CA GLY A 120 4.67 16.99 -21.19
C GLY A 120 5.93 16.14 -21.08
N VAL A 121 6.33 15.79 -19.85
CA VAL A 121 7.50 14.94 -19.54
C VAL A 121 7.26 13.50 -20.03
N LEU A 122 6.09 12.95 -19.74
CA LEU A 122 5.68 11.61 -20.18
C LEU A 122 5.68 11.48 -21.69
N ALA A 123 5.24 12.51 -22.43
CA ALA A 123 5.29 12.54 -23.88
C ALA A 123 6.74 12.41 -24.42
N ARG A 124 7.75 13.01 -23.76
CA ARG A 124 9.16 12.85 -24.17
C ARG A 124 9.64 11.42 -23.97
N TRP A 125 9.26 10.79 -22.85
CA TRP A 125 9.56 9.37 -22.59
C TRP A 125 8.88 8.44 -23.60
N ARG A 126 7.60 8.67 -23.91
CA ARG A 126 6.86 7.94 -24.94
C ARG A 126 7.52 8.09 -26.32
N ALA A 127 7.97 9.30 -26.68
CA ALA A 127 8.65 9.55 -27.95
C ALA A 127 10.03 8.88 -28.05
N ALA A 128 10.73 8.71 -26.93
CA ALA A 128 12.03 8.03 -26.88
C ALA A 128 11.92 6.49 -26.80
N ALA A 129 10.71 5.95 -26.61
CA ALA A 129 10.47 4.51 -26.52
C ALA A 129 10.95 3.79 -27.80
N GLY A 130 11.74 2.73 -27.65
CA GLY A 130 12.32 2.00 -28.77
C GLY A 130 13.49 2.70 -29.49
N GLY A 131 13.87 3.90 -29.05
CA GLY A 131 15.01 4.64 -29.59
C GLY A 131 16.37 4.23 -29.02
N ASP A 132 17.43 4.85 -29.54
CA ASP A 132 18.83 4.59 -29.17
C ASP A 132 19.31 5.36 -27.93
N ALA A 133 18.54 6.36 -27.47
CA ALA A 133 18.90 7.18 -26.31
C ALA A 133 17.67 7.67 -25.55
N PRO A 134 17.74 7.78 -24.20
CA PRO A 134 16.69 8.39 -23.41
C PRO A 134 16.62 9.91 -23.70
N PRO A 135 15.52 10.59 -23.31
CA PRO A 135 15.44 12.04 -23.42
C PRO A 135 16.55 12.74 -22.61
N ASP A 136 16.88 13.99 -22.99
CA ASP A 136 17.91 14.76 -22.30
C ASP A 136 17.54 15.01 -20.83
N ARG A 137 18.35 14.47 -19.91
CA ARG A 137 18.07 14.56 -18.47
C ARG A 137 18.06 16.01 -17.96
N ALA A 138 18.91 16.88 -18.52
CA ALA A 138 18.98 18.27 -18.10
C ALA A 138 17.71 19.05 -18.55
N GLU A 139 17.21 18.78 -19.76
CA GLU A 139 15.94 19.28 -20.26
C GLU A 139 14.77 18.82 -19.39
N LEU A 140 14.64 17.52 -19.13
CA LEU A 140 13.56 16.99 -18.29
C LEU A 140 13.56 17.61 -16.90
N ARG A 141 14.74 17.79 -16.30
CA ARG A 141 14.86 18.44 -14.98
C ARG A 141 14.46 19.92 -15.01
N ARG A 142 14.77 20.65 -16.09
CA ARG A 142 14.30 22.04 -16.26
C ARG A 142 12.78 22.08 -16.38
N LEU A 143 12.20 21.19 -17.18
CA LEU A 143 10.75 21.09 -17.38
C LEU A 143 10.02 20.73 -16.08
N ALA A 144 10.48 19.71 -15.36
CA ALA A 144 9.93 19.29 -14.07
C ALA A 144 9.90 20.45 -13.05
N ARG A 145 11.00 21.23 -12.95
CA ARG A 145 11.06 22.42 -12.09
C ARG A 145 10.11 23.53 -12.53
N ALA A 146 9.87 23.68 -13.83
CA ALA A 146 8.92 24.67 -14.35
C ALA A 146 7.48 24.25 -14.03
N ILE A 147 7.15 22.97 -14.23
CA ILE A 147 5.86 22.35 -13.87
C ILE A 147 5.52 22.52 -12.38
N ASP A 148 6.49 22.28 -11.49
CA ASP A 148 6.27 22.38 -10.04
C ASP A 148 5.97 23.82 -9.58
N ARG A 149 6.64 24.81 -10.21
CA ARG A 149 6.46 26.24 -9.93
C ARG A 149 5.22 26.85 -10.57
N ALA A 150 4.70 26.27 -11.64
CA ALA A 150 3.53 26.79 -12.34
C ALA A 150 2.32 26.84 -11.39
N SER A 151 1.51 27.89 -11.49
CA SER A 151 0.28 28.05 -10.72
C SER A 151 -0.93 27.92 -11.64
N VAL A 152 -1.99 27.27 -11.16
CA VAL A 152 -3.24 27.08 -11.90
C VAL A 152 -4.41 27.31 -10.96
N ASP A 153 -5.34 28.18 -11.36
CA ASP A 153 -6.54 28.47 -10.57
C ASP A 153 -7.71 27.61 -11.05
N LEU A 154 -7.92 26.48 -10.35
CA LEU A 154 -9.05 25.57 -10.60
C LEU A 154 -10.37 26.07 -9.98
N ALA A 155 -10.42 27.25 -9.37
CA ALA A 155 -11.64 27.90 -8.91
C ALA A 155 -12.24 28.86 -9.95
N ALA A 156 -11.43 29.36 -10.89
CA ALA A 156 -11.89 30.22 -11.98
C ALA A 156 -12.97 29.54 -12.84
N GLU A 157 -13.96 30.33 -13.30
CA GLU A 157 -15.01 29.87 -14.21
C GLU A 157 -14.40 29.27 -15.48
N ARG A 158 -13.47 30.01 -16.09
CA ARG A 158 -12.61 29.56 -17.18
C ARG A 158 -11.19 29.41 -16.67
N VAL A 159 -10.64 28.20 -16.76
CA VAL A 159 -9.32 27.87 -16.24
C VAL A 159 -8.28 28.05 -17.34
N ALA A 160 -7.30 28.91 -17.08
CA ALA A 160 -6.11 29.05 -17.92
C ALA A 160 -5.11 27.94 -17.57
N ARG A 161 -4.67 27.16 -18.57
CA ARG A 161 -3.62 26.15 -18.40
C ARG A 161 -2.25 26.82 -18.59
N PRO A 162 -1.34 26.78 -17.61
CA PRO A 162 0.04 27.21 -17.82
C PRO A 162 0.71 26.40 -18.93
N ALA A 163 1.53 27.05 -19.75
CA ALA A 163 2.18 26.40 -20.90
C ALA A 163 3.08 25.21 -20.48
N GLU A 164 3.62 25.26 -19.27
CA GLU A 164 4.45 24.22 -18.67
C GLU A 164 3.66 22.96 -18.31
N ILE A 165 2.37 23.08 -17.99
CA ILE A 165 1.55 21.98 -17.47
C ILE A 165 0.78 21.34 -18.63
N ALA A 166 1.07 20.08 -18.92
CA ALA A 166 0.11 19.21 -19.60
C ALA A 166 -0.39 18.18 -18.60
N TRP A 167 -1.70 18.07 -18.48
CA TRP A 167 -2.34 17.19 -17.50
C TRP A 167 -2.38 15.74 -18.00
N GLU A 168 -1.99 14.83 -17.13
CA GLU A 168 -2.03 13.39 -17.31
C GLU A 168 -2.64 12.79 -16.03
N THR A 169 -3.87 12.30 -16.14
CA THR A 169 -4.66 11.89 -14.97
C THR A 169 -4.60 10.39 -14.70
N ASP A 170 -3.86 9.61 -15.49
CA ASP A 170 -3.87 8.13 -15.43
C ASP A 170 -3.58 7.54 -14.05
N ALA A 171 -2.79 8.22 -13.21
CA ALA A 171 -2.45 7.80 -11.84
C ALA A 171 -3.55 8.09 -10.78
N LEU A 172 -4.72 8.57 -11.18
CA LEU A 172 -5.88 8.85 -10.31
C LEU A 172 -7.22 8.58 -11.01
N ALA A 173 -7.27 8.74 -12.33
CA ALA A 173 -8.49 8.67 -13.12
C ALA A 173 -9.17 7.31 -13.02
N LYS A 174 -8.40 6.21 -12.95
CA LYS A 174 -8.99 4.88 -12.82
C LYS A 174 -9.72 4.73 -11.50
N GLY A 175 -9.09 5.12 -10.38
CA GLY A 175 -9.73 5.16 -9.08
C GLY A 175 -11.00 6.04 -9.08
N TRP A 176 -10.92 7.24 -9.65
CA TRP A 176 -12.09 8.13 -9.76
C TRP A 176 -13.25 7.50 -10.55
N ILE A 177 -12.93 6.82 -11.66
CA ILE A 177 -13.93 6.14 -12.48
C ILE A 177 -14.57 4.99 -11.73
N LEU A 178 -13.80 4.20 -10.97
CA LEU A 178 -14.32 3.12 -10.14
C LEU A 178 -15.31 3.64 -9.09
N ASP A 179 -14.98 4.74 -8.40
CA ASP A 179 -15.86 5.35 -7.41
C ASP A 179 -17.19 5.80 -8.03
N ARG A 180 -17.14 6.46 -9.20
CA ARG A 180 -18.34 6.90 -9.91
C ARG A 180 -19.15 5.75 -10.48
N ALA A 181 -18.49 4.71 -11.01
CA ALA A 181 -19.17 3.51 -11.48
C ALA A 181 -19.90 2.79 -10.34
N LEU A 182 -19.28 2.68 -9.15
CA LEU A 182 -19.93 2.13 -7.97
C LEU A 182 -21.16 2.95 -7.56
N ASP A 183 -21.07 4.28 -7.59
CA ASP A 183 -22.22 5.15 -7.30
C ASP A 183 -23.39 4.88 -8.27
N GLN A 184 -23.12 4.67 -9.56
CA GLN A 184 -24.16 4.37 -10.55
C GLN A 184 -24.73 2.96 -10.38
N VAL A 185 -23.89 1.96 -10.09
CA VAL A 185 -24.35 0.60 -9.78
C VAL A 185 -25.31 0.63 -8.58
N ARG A 186 -24.93 1.30 -7.49
CA ARG A 186 -25.76 1.37 -6.28
C ARG A 186 -27.10 2.07 -6.52
N LYS A 187 -27.17 3.02 -7.45
CA LYS A 187 -28.44 3.65 -7.86
C LYS A 187 -29.28 2.73 -8.75
N ALA A 188 -28.65 1.98 -9.65
CA ALA A 188 -29.33 1.07 -10.57
C ALA A 188 -29.90 -0.17 -9.88
N VAL A 189 -29.26 -0.62 -8.79
CA VAL A 189 -29.64 -1.81 -8.02
C VAL A 189 -29.64 -1.55 -6.50
N PRO A 190 -30.58 -0.75 -5.98
CA PRO A 190 -30.61 -0.37 -4.56
C PRO A 190 -30.84 -1.55 -3.60
N ALA A 191 -31.33 -2.69 -4.10
CA ALA A 191 -31.53 -3.91 -3.32
C ALA A 191 -30.24 -4.74 -3.12
N ALA A 192 -29.13 -4.39 -3.80
CA ALA A 192 -27.87 -5.08 -3.63
C ALA A 192 -27.36 -4.99 -2.20
N THR A 193 -26.80 -6.09 -1.68
CA THR A 193 -26.17 -6.15 -0.36
C THR A 193 -24.67 -5.97 -0.42
N GLY A 194 -24.09 -6.13 -1.61
CA GLY A 194 -22.68 -5.92 -1.86
C GLY A 194 -22.36 -5.78 -3.34
N VAL A 195 -21.30 -5.03 -3.63
CA VAL A 195 -20.78 -4.80 -4.98
C VAL A 195 -19.26 -4.87 -4.94
N ARG A 196 -18.65 -5.53 -5.92
CA ARG A 196 -17.23 -5.43 -6.25
C ARG A 196 -17.10 -4.98 -7.69
N ILE A 197 -16.31 -3.95 -7.94
CA ILE A 197 -15.86 -3.55 -9.29
C ILE A 197 -14.34 -3.61 -9.29
N ASP A 198 -13.75 -4.34 -10.23
CA ASP A 198 -12.31 -4.51 -10.40
C ASP A 198 -11.92 -4.15 -11.83
N VAL A 199 -10.91 -3.30 -11.98
CA VAL A 199 -10.31 -2.93 -13.28
C VAL A 199 -8.81 -3.13 -13.21
N GLY A 200 -8.35 -4.26 -13.76
CA GLY A 200 -6.93 -4.60 -13.83
C GLY A 200 -6.24 -4.68 -12.48
N GLY A 201 -6.94 -5.09 -11.42
CA GLY A 201 -6.42 -5.27 -10.06
C GLY A 201 -6.66 -4.08 -9.12
N ASP A 202 -7.07 -2.92 -9.64
CA ASP A 202 -7.58 -1.84 -8.80
C ASP A 202 -9.09 -2.02 -8.64
N ALA A 203 -9.58 -2.04 -7.40
CA ALA A 203 -10.94 -2.43 -7.13
C ALA A 203 -11.60 -1.59 -6.05
N VAL A 204 -12.91 -1.42 -6.17
CA VAL A 204 -13.77 -0.85 -5.14
C VAL A 204 -14.79 -1.86 -4.67
N TYR A 205 -14.95 -1.94 -3.35
CA TYR A 205 -15.86 -2.86 -2.68
C TYR A 205 -16.89 -2.05 -1.90
N TRP A 206 -18.11 -2.55 -1.87
CA TRP A 206 -19.19 -2.01 -1.07
C TRP A 206 -19.98 -3.14 -0.42
N GLY A 207 -20.44 -2.90 0.81
CA GLY A 207 -21.28 -3.84 1.53
C GLY A 207 -20.57 -5.17 1.81
N ALA A 208 -21.28 -6.28 1.61
CA ALA A 208 -20.77 -7.62 1.85
C ALA A 208 -21.27 -8.62 0.80
N PRO A 209 -20.46 -9.63 0.43
CA PRO A 209 -20.90 -10.68 -0.49
C PRO A 209 -21.99 -11.58 0.10
N ALA A 210 -22.06 -11.67 1.43
CA ALA A 210 -23.10 -12.37 2.19
C ALA A 210 -23.20 -11.79 3.61
N ALA A 211 -24.28 -12.11 4.35
CA ALA A 211 -24.46 -11.64 5.72
C ALA A 211 -23.26 -12.05 6.61
N GLY A 212 -22.65 -11.07 7.29
CA GLY A 212 -21.46 -11.27 8.15
C GLY A 212 -20.13 -11.43 7.39
N ALA A 213 -20.14 -11.79 6.10
CA ALA A 213 -18.93 -12.01 5.31
C ALA A 213 -18.23 -10.71 4.89
N ALA A 214 -16.93 -10.81 4.58
CA ALA A 214 -16.16 -9.75 3.94
C ALA A 214 -15.72 -10.19 2.54
N TRP A 215 -15.42 -9.24 1.67
CA TRP A 215 -14.80 -9.51 0.38
C TRP A 215 -13.37 -10.01 0.58
N ARG A 216 -13.08 -11.19 0.06
CA ARG A 216 -11.72 -11.75 0.11
C ARG A 216 -10.93 -11.25 -1.08
N VAL A 217 -9.76 -10.67 -0.82
CA VAL A 217 -8.90 -10.06 -1.84
C VAL A 217 -7.50 -10.63 -1.74
N ALA A 218 -7.11 -11.42 -2.73
CA ALA A 218 -5.76 -11.96 -2.81
C ALA A 218 -4.78 -10.88 -3.30
N ILE A 219 -3.67 -10.70 -2.59
CA ILE A 219 -2.61 -9.77 -2.97
C ILE A 219 -1.52 -10.56 -3.71
N ALA A 220 -1.32 -10.27 -4.98
CA ALA A 220 -0.30 -10.90 -5.80
C ALA A 220 1.12 -10.54 -5.33
N ASP A 221 2.09 -11.44 -5.57
CA ASP A 221 3.51 -11.15 -5.37
C ASP A 221 4.02 -10.19 -6.47
N PRO A 222 4.32 -8.92 -6.17
CA PRO A 222 4.77 -7.98 -7.20
C PRO A 222 6.12 -8.36 -7.82
N GLN A 223 6.93 -9.19 -7.15
CA GLN A 223 8.21 -9.65 -7.69
C GLN A 223 8.06 -10.82 -8.68
N ARG A 224 6.94 -11.55 -8.59
CA ARG A 224 6.67 -12.73 -9.42
C ARG A 224 5.26 -12.66 -9.97
N PRO A 225 5.01 -11.70 -10.88
CA PRO A 225 3.70 -11.54 -11.47
C PRO A 225 3.42 -12.71 -12.39
N ALA A 226 2.53 -13.59 -11.96
CA ALA A 226 2.05 -14.72 -12.72
C ALA A 226 0.54 -14.87 -12.49
N ASP A 227 -0.22 -15.13 -13.55
CA ASP A 227 -1.68 -15.28 -13.48
C ASP A 227 -2.11 -16.43 -12.55
N ASN A 228 -1.22 -17.41 -12.35
CA ASN A 228 -1.39 -18.53 -11.42
C ASN A 228 -0.43 -18.46 -10.22
N GLY A 229 0.13 -17.28 -9.94
CA GLY A 229 1.03 -17.05 -8.82
C GLY A 229 0.30 -17.18 -7.47
N GLY A 230 1.07 -17.50 -6.42
CA GLY A 230 0.54 -17.49 -5.05
C GLY A 230 0.30 -16.06 -4.54
N ALA A 231 -0.64 -15.91 -3.60
CA ALA A 231 -0.89 -14.66 -2.91
C ALA A 231 0.11 -14.45 -1.76
N ILE A 232 0.65 -13.24 -1.61
CA ILE A 232 1.51 -12.86 -0.47
C ILE A 232 0.70 -12.50 0.78
N ALA A 233 -0.57 -12.16 0.60
CA ALA A 233 -1.56 -11.92 1.65
C ALA A 233 -2.97 -12.08 1.09
N THR A 234 -3.95 -12.31 1.97
CA THR A 234 -5.37 -12.21 1.64
C THR A 234 -6.00 -11.19 2.57
N LEU A 235 -6.69 -10.20 2.02
CA LEU A 235 -7.40 -9.18 2.79
C LEU A 235 -8.90 -9.52 2.88
N ALA A 236 -9.53 -9.02 3.94
CA ALA A 236 -10.96 -9.05 4.19
C ALA A 236 -11.51 -7.61 4.16
N LEU A 237 -12.00 -7.19 2.99
CA LEU A 237 -12.49 -5.82 2.75
C LEU A 237 -14.02 -5.74 2.79
N ARG A 238 -14.56 -4.56 3.11
CA ARG A 238 -16.01 -4.31 3.07
C ARG A 238 -16.33 -3.13 2.15
N SER A 239 -16.49 -1.94 2.71
CA SER A 239 -16.76 -0.70 1.96
C SER A 239 -15.48 0.13 1.84
N GLN A 240 -14.54 -0.37 1.07
CA GLN A 240 -13.19 0.18 0.87
C GLN A 240 -12.77 -0.04 -0.58
N ALA A 241 -11.73 0.65 -1.01
CA ALA A 241 -11.05 0.42 -2.28
C ALA A 241 -9.62 -0.07 -2.05
N ILE A 242 -9.07 -0.73 -3.07
CA ILE A 242 -7.68 -1.15 -3.14
C ILE A 242 -7.10 -0.73 -4.49
N ALA A 243 -5.85 -0.27 -4.48
CA ALA A 243 -5.09 -0.02 -5.70
C ALA A 243 -3.64 -0.47 -5.53
N ALA A 244 -3.00 -0.83 -6.64
CA ALA A 244 -1.60 -1.25 -6.65
C ALA A 244 -0.79 -0.52 -7.73
N SER A 245 0.39 -0.03 -7.36
CA SER A 245 1.34 0.62 -8.28
C SER A 245 2.74 0.02 -8.14
N GLY A 246 3.62 0.32 -9.10
CA GLY A 246 5.00 -0.15 -9.12
C GLY A 246 5.19 -1.61 -9.56
N HIS A 247 4.22 -2.17 -10.28
CA HIS A 247 4.31 -3.52 -10.84
C HIS A 247 5.33 -3.56 -12.01
N GLY A 248 6.35 -4.41 -11.93
CA GLY A 248 7.51 -4.41 -12.86
C GLY A 248 7.18 -4.70 -14.34
N SER A 249 5.93 -5.06 -14.66
CA SER A 249 5.49 -5.38 -16.02
C SER A 249 5.36 -4.15 -16.93
N ARG A 250 5.26 -2.93 -16.38
CA ARG A 250 5.12 -1.69 -17.16
C ARG A 250 6.43 -0.90 -17.13
N GLY A 251 7.12 -0.83 -18.27
CA GLY A 251 8.38 -0.09 -18.42
C GLY A 251 8.68 0.19 -19.88
N ILE A 252 9.51 1.20 -20.13
CA ILE A 252 9.90 1.63 -21.48
C ILE A 252 11.29 1.10 -21.77
N GLU A 253 11.45 0.42 -22.90
CA GLU A 253 12.77 -0.03 -23.37
C GLU A 253 13.40 1.03 -24.27
N ILE A 254 14.64 1.41 -23.93
CA ILE A 254 15.46 2.37 -24.69
C ILE A 254 16.90 1.89 -24.67
N ALA A 255 17.53 1.74 -25.83
CA ALA A 255 18.92 1.28 -25.96
C ALA A 255 19.23 -0.01 -25.16
N ARG A 256 18.29 -0.96 -25.14
CA ARG A 256 18.34 -2.23 -24.37
C ARG A 256 18.32 -2.08 -22.85
N LYS A 257 18.00 -0.89 -22.33
CA LYS A 257 17.74 -0.64 -20.90
C LYS A 257 16.25 -0.43 -20.69
N ARG A 258 15.73 -1.02 -19.61
CA ARG A 258 14.34 -0.84 -19.20
C ARG A 258 14.25 0.29 -18.17
N TYR A 259 13.39 1.25 -18.42
CA TYR A 259 13.08 2.36 -17.53
C TYR A 259 11.69 2.18 -16.94
N SER A 260 11.53 2.52 -15.66
CA SER A 260 10.22 2.54 -15.02
C SER A 260 9.31 3.56 -15.72
N HIS A 261 8.02 3.24 -15.82
CA HIS A 261 6.99 4.19 -16.25
C HIS A 261 6.66 5.23 -15.15
N ILE A 262 7.10 4.98 -13.91
CA ILE A 262 6.89 5.89 -12.78
C ILE A 262 8.05 6.88 -12.72
N LEU A 263 7.71 8.16 -12.79
CA LEU A 263 8.65 9.27 -12.77
C LEU A 263 8.66 9.94 -11.40
N ASP A 264 9.83 10.38 -10.95
CA ASP A 264 9.94 11.37 -9.87
C ASP A 264 9.50 12.74 -10.43
N PRO A 265 8.40 13.35 -9.95
CA PRO A 265 7.94 14.64 -10.45
C PRO A 265 8.93 15.79 -10.27
N LYS A 266 9.90 15.67 -9.34
CA LYS A 266 10.93 16.69 -9.08
C LYS A 266 12.05 16.68 -10.12
N GLU A 267 12.32 15.51 -10.70
CA GLU A 267 13.38 15.34 -11.70
C GLU A 267 12.83 15.17 -13.13
N GLY A 268 11.58 14.73 -13.28
CA GLY A 268 11.04 14.24 -14.54
C GLY A 268 11.72 12.96 -15.01
N TRP A 269 12.43 12.27 -14.12
CA TRP A 269 13.24 11.10 -14.41
C TRP A 269 12.62 9.85 -13.75
N PRO A 270 12.67 8.67 -14.39
CA PRO A 270 12.19 7.43 -13.82
C PRO A 270 12.82 7.15 -12.46
N VAL A 271 11.99 6.78 -11.50
CA VAL A 271 12.49 6.29 -10.21
C VAL A 271 13.26 5.00 -10.47
N ALA A 272 14.54 4.99 -10.12
CA ALA A 272 15.35 3.78 -10.17
C ALA A 272 14.82 2.85 -9.08
N TYR A 273 14.50 1.60 -9.44
CA TYR A 273 14.13 0.56 -8.47
C TYR A 273 12.90 0.93 -7.62
N ALA A 274 11.87 1.52 -8.27
CA ALA A 274 10.64 1.91 -7.60
C ALA A 274 10.02 0.70 -6.87
N PRO A 275 9.72 0.81 -5.55
CA PRO A 275 9.01 -0.25 -4.86
C PRO A 275 7.60 -0.39 -5.43
N SER A 276 6.98 -1.54 -5.21
CA SER A 276 5.54 -1.70 -5.39
C SER A 276 4.80 -1.21 -4.15
N ALA A 277 3.63 -0.62 -4.33
CA ALA A 277 2.79 -0.18 -3.23
C ALA A 277 1.36 -0.67 -3.46
N ILE A 278 0.80 -1.30 -2.44
CA ILE A 278 -0.60 -1.71 -2.37
C ILE A 278 -1.27 -0.87 -1.30
N VAL A 279 -2.33 -0.15 -1.65
CA VAL A 279 -3.02 0.78 -0.76
C VAL A 279 -4.48 0.41 -0.66
N VAL A 280 -4.99 0.34 0.56
CA VAL A 280 -6.41 0.27 0.86
C VAL A 280 -6.85 1.62 1.42
N ALA A 281 -7.94 2.17 0.90
CA ALA A 281 -8.48 3.47 1.32
C ALA A 281 -10.02 3.45 1.32
N PRO A 282 -10.69 4.48 1.87
CA PRO A 282 -12.16 4.58 1.81
C PRO A 282 -12.72 4.69 0.38
N ASP A 283 -11.95 5.27 -0.55
CA ASP A 283 -12.32 5.48 -1.95
C ASP A 283 -11.15 5.13 -2.89
N ALA A 284 -11.48 4.77 -4.12
CA ALA A 284 -10.53 4.26 -5.10
C ALA A 284 -9.63 5.37 -5.66
N ALA A 285 -10.13 6.60 -5.81
CA ALA A 285 -9.30 7.73 -6.24
C ALA A 285 -8.14 7.99 -5.26
N SER A 286 -8.40 7.91 -3.96
CA SER A 286 -7.38 8.04 -2.91
C SER A 286 -6.41 6.87 -2.92
N ALA A 287 -6.90 5.63 -3.05
CA ALA A 287 -6.05 4.45 -3.14
C ALA A 287 -5.08 4.52 -4.32
N ASP A 288 -5.57 4.88 -5.51
CA ASP A 288 -4.81 4.96 -6.76
C ASP A 288 -3.70 6.04 -6.70
N ALA A 289 -4.07 7.24 -6.23
CA ALA A 289 -3.13 8.35 -6.07
C ALA A 289 -2.02 8.03 -5.05
N LEU A 290 -2.40 7.46 -3.90
CA LEU A 290 -1.45 7.06 -2.86
C LEU A 290 -0.57 5.91 -3.32
N ALA A 291 -1.12 4.90 -4.00
CA ALA A 291 -0.33 3.79 -4.51
C ALA A 291 0.81 4.31 -5.39
N THR A 292 0.51 5.24 -6.31
CA THR A 292 1.54 5.89 -7.13
C THR A 292 2.49 6.79 -6.32
N ALA A 293 1.99 7.56 -5.36
CA ALA A 293 2.84 8.41 -4.53
C ALA A 293 3.86 7.61 -3.72
N LEU A 294 3.43 6.49 -3.14
CA LEU A 294 4.26 5.64 -2.26
C LEU A 294 5.38 4.92 -3.00
N THR A 295 5.30 4.78 -4.33
CA THR A 295 6.42 4.27 -5.14
C THR A 295 7.51 5.31 -5.39
N VAL A 296 7.24 6.58 -5.09
CA VAL A 296 8.17 7.71 -5.28
C VAL A 296 8.68 8.23 -3.93
N MET A 297 7.81 8.24 -2.92
CA MET A 297 8.16 8.73 -1.58
C MET A 297 9.21 7.85 -0.91
N PRO A 298 10.08 8.42 -0.06
CA PRO A 298 10.81 7.64 0.93
C PRO A 298 9.82 6.78 1.72
N ILE A 299 10.06 5.47 1.81
CA ILE A 299 9.15 4.46 2.39
C ILE A 299 8.60 4.92 3.75
N ARG A 300 9.45 5.42 4.65
CA ARG A 300 8.99 5.87 5.97
C ARG A 300 8.10 7.09 5.91
N ALA A 301 8.45 8.10 5.11
CA ALA A 301 7.61 9.29 4.92
C ALA A 301 6.26 8.94 4.29
N GLY A 302 6.26 7.95 3.39
CA GLY A 302 5.04 7.39 2.81
C GLY A 302 4.16 6.69 3.86
N LEU A 303 4.76 5.84 4.71
CA LEU A 303 4.04 5.20 5.82
C LEU A 303 3.52 6.23 6.83
N ASP A 304 4.30 7.24 7.19
CA ASP A 304 3.87 8.32 8.10
C ASP A 304 2.66 9.09 7.52
N LEU A 305 2.65 9.34 6.21
CA LEU A 305 1.49 9.91 5.52
C LEU A 305 0.27 8.98 5.63
N VAL A 306 0.43 7.69 5.36
CA VAL A 306 -0.65 6.69 5.48
C VAL A 306 -1.22 6.66 6.90
N GLU A 307 -0.37 6.63 7.93
CA GLU A 307 -0.82 6.63 9.34
C GLU A 307 -1.59 7.91 9.72
N SER A 308 -1.35 9.01 9.03
CA SER A 308 -2.07 10.27 9.27
C SER A 308 -3.46 10.33 8.64
N LEU A 309 -3.81 9.36 7.79
CA LEU A 309 -5.05 9.33 7.01
C LEU A 309 -6.03 8.28 7.56
N PRO A 310 -7.21 8.70 8.06
CA PRO A 310 -8.19 7.78 8.60
C PRO A 310 -8.66 6.75 7.57
N GLY A 311 -8.68 5.48 7.96
CA GLY A 311 -9.19 4.39 7.11
C GLY A 311 -8.28 4.02 5.94
N VAL A 312 -7.02 4.50 5.94
CA VAL A 312 -6.02 4.16 4.93
C VAL A 312 -5.00 3.19 5.52
N ALA A 313 -4.60 2.20 4.72
CA ALA A 313 -3.52 1.28 5.04
C ALA A 313 -2.71 0.98 3.78
N ALA A 314 -1.44 0.67 3.93
CA ALA A 314 -0.55 0.33 2.83
C ALA A 314 0.39 -0.82 3.16
N LEU A 315 0.79 -1.54 2.12
CA LEU A 315 1.92 -2.45 2.07
C LEU A 315 2.84 -2.01 0.93
N ILE A 316 4.06 -1.61 1.29
CA ILE A 316 5.12 -1.27 0.33
C ILE A 316 6.04 -2.47 0.22
N VAL A 317 6.36 -2.92 -0.98
CA VAL A 317 7.28 -4.03 -1.23
C VAL A 317 8.43 -3.51 -2.09
N THR A 318 9.65 -3.58 -1.57
CA THR A 318 10.83 -3.12 -2.31
C THR A 318 11.11 -4.01 -3.53
N GLU A 319 11.99 -3.55 -4.44
CA GLU A 319 12.41 -4.38 -5.57
C GLU A 319 13.06 -5.70 -5.10
N ALA A 320 13.76 -5.65 -3.97
CA ALA A 320 14.33 -6.80 -3.29
C ALA A 320 13.30 -7.73 -2.60
N GLY A 321 12.04 -7.34 -2.52
CA GLY A 321 10.97 -8.13 -1.90
C GLY A 321 10.80 -7.91 -0.42
N THR A 322 11.43 -6.88 0.13
CA THR A 322 11.30 -6.53 1.54
C THR A 322 9.98 -5.77 1.73
N PRO A 323 9.05 -6.29 2.53
CA PRO A 323 7.76 -5.66 2.78
C PRO A 323 7.87 -4.61 3.89
N PHE A 324 7.03 -3.59 3.84
CA PHE A 324 6.86 -2.56 4.85
C PHE A 324 5.38 -2.20 4.94
N ALA A 325 4.71 -2.69 5.98
CA ALA A 325 3.29 -2.45 6.21
C ALA A 325 3.04 -1.28 7.16
N SER A 326 1.99 -0.49 6.87
CA SER A 326 1.36 0.42 7.84
C SER A 326 0.75 -0.36 9.02
N ALA A 327 0.56 0.29 10.17
CA ALA A 327 -0.06 -0.30 11.34
C ALA A 327 -1.50 -0.77 11.07
N GLY A 328 -2.26 -0.02 10.27
CA GLY A 328 -3.63 -0.37 9.88
C GLY A 328 -3.74 -1.60 8.98
N TRP A 329 -2.66 -2.01 8.30
CA TRP A 329 -2.67 -3.11 7.34
C TRP A 329 -3.07 -4.44 7.98
N ALA A 330 -2.59 -4.71 9.20
CA ALA A 330 -2.84 -5.96 9.90
C ALA A 330 -4.32 -6.21 10.18
N ALA A 331 -5.10 -5.16 10.42
CA ALA A 331 -6.53 -5.26 10.67
C ALA A 331 -7.32 -5.73 9.44
N LEU A 332 -6.75 -5.55 8.25
CA LEU A 332 -7.35 -5.92 6.96
C LEU A 332 -7.04 -7.36 6.56
N LEU A 333 -6.06 -8.03 7.18
CA LEU A 333 -5.76 -9.44 6.88
C LEU A 333 -7.00 -10.30 7.13
N ALA A 334 -7.26 -11.26 6.24
CA ALA A 334 -8.33 -12.24 6.44
C ALA A 334 -8.08 -13.08 7.69
N GLU A 335 -9.13 -13.55 8.35
CA GLU A 335 -9.07 -14.21 9.67
C GLU A 335 -8.09 -15.39 9.72
N GLU A 336 -7.96 -16.16 8.63
CA GLU A 336 -7.03 -17.30 8.58
C GLU A 336 -5.56 -16.87 8.65
N THR A 337 -5.29 -15.59 8.36
CA THR A 337 -3.98 -14.94 8.45
C THR A 337 -3.90 -13.88 9.55
N ARG A 338 -5.03 -13.51 10.16
CA ARG A 338 -5.13 -12.47 11.19
C ARG A 338 -5.07 -13.13 12.57
N SER A 339 -3.86 -13.48 12.99
CA SER A 339 -3.59 -13.73 14.40
C SER A 339 -3.28 -12.41 15.11
N ASP A 340 -3.73 -12.31 16.35
CA ASP A 340 -3.15 -11.36 17.30
C ASP A 340 -1.74 -11.83 17.66
N PRO A 341 -0.81 -10.89 17.96
CA PRO A 341 0.45 -11.25 18.57
C PRO A 341 0.19 -12.16 19.77
N ALA A 342 1.04 -13.17 19.98
CA ALA A 342 0.93 -14.09 21.12
C ALA A 342 1.32 -13.43 22.45
N TRP A 343 0.93 -12.16 22.63
CA TRP A 343 1.26 -11.31 23.75
C TRP A 343 0.12 -11.35 24.77
N PRO A 344 0.42 -11.46 26.07
CA PRO A 344 -0.60 -11.31 27.09
C PRO A 344 -1.27 -9.93 27.02
N VAL A 345 -2.56 -9.86 27.36
CA VAL A 345 -3.32 -8.61 27.37
C VAL A 345 -2.62 -7.59 28.28
N GLY A 346 -2.44 -6.37 27.75
CA GLY A 346 -1.79 -5.29 28.47
C GLY A 346 -0.26 -5.35 28.47
N PHE A 347 0.37 -6.34 27.83
CA PHE A 347 1.83 -6.31 27.65
C PHE A 347 2.23 -5.32 26.56
N ALA A 348 3.36 -4.66 26.78
CA ALA A 348 4.02 -3.81 25.80
C ALA A 348 5.49 -4.25 25.66
N PHE A 349 6.03 -4.07 24.46
CA PHE A 349 7.45 -4.30 24.17
C PHE A 349 8.14 -2.97 23.91
N ALA A 350 9.19 -2.68 24.69
CA ALA A 350 10.01 -1.50 24.53
C ALA A 350 11.50 -1.85 24.62
N VAL A 351 12.29 -1.17 23.81
CA VAL A 351 13.75 -1.22 23.83
C VAL A 351 14.25 0.18 24.10
N ASP A 352 14.75 0.38 25.31
CA ASP A 352 15.51 1.57 25.67
C ASP A 352 16.97 1.37 25.26
N TYR A 353 17.54 2.33 24.53
CA TYR A 353 18.93 2.27 24.08
C TYR A 353 19.63 3.61 24.28
N GLU A 354 20.91 3.55 24.63
CA GLU A 354 21.76 4.71 24.85
C GLU A 354 22.80 4.86 23.76
N ILE A 355 22.95 6.08 23.24
CA ILE A 355 24.10 6.48 22.43
C ILE A 355 25.07 7.21 23.38
N PRO A 356 26.25 6.64 23.66
CA PRO A 356 27.18 7.20 24.62
C PRO A 356 27.86 8.45 24.08
N GLN A 357 28.15 9.40 24.97
CA GLN A 357 29.06 10.49 24.66
C GLN A 357 30.49 9.93 24.60
N GLN A 358 31.15 10.09 23.47
CA GLN A 358 32.56 9.70 23.32
C GLN A 358 33.46 10.94 23.34
N ALA A 359 34.62 10.80 23.97
CA ALA A 359 35.67 11.81 23.93
C ALA A 359 36.42 11.70 22.59
N ALA A 360 36.05 12.53 21.62
CA ALA A 360 36.69 12.62 20.31
C ALA A 360 36.87 14.09 19.93
N ALA A 361 37.98 14.41 19.26
CA ALA A 361 38.27 15.78 18.79
C ALA A 361 37.20 16.29 17.80
N GLU A 362 36.68 15.39 16.95
CA GLU A 362 35.48 15.60 16.13
C GLU A 362 34.48 14.47 16.37
N TYR A 363 33.41 14.76 17.11
CA TYR A 363 32.37 13.77 17.37
C TYR A 363 31.51 13.53 16.11
N ARG A 364 31.55 12.30 15.58
CA ARG A 364 30.63 11.82 14.53
C ARG A 364 29.50 11.03 15.15
N ARG A 365 28.25 11.25 14.73
CA ARG A 365 27.11 10.50 15.25
C ARG A 365 27.15 9.06 14.70
N PRO A 366 26.88 8.04 15.52
CA PRO A 366 26.92 6.67 15.03
C PRO A 366 25.71 6.38 14.14
N TYR A 367 25.97 5.53 13.15
CA TYR A 367 24.98 4.77 12.43
C TYR A 367 24.54 3.61 13.34
N LEU A 368 23.25 3.28 13.31
CA LEU A 368 22.68 2.29 14.22
C LEU A 368 21.49 1.59 13.61
N ALA A 369 21.41 0.27 13.72
CA ALA A 369 20.26 -0.53 13.33
C ALA A 369 19.78 -1.38 14.50
N ILE A 370 18.46 -1.45 14.70
CA ILE A 370 17.81 -2.34 15.66
C ILE A 370 16.73 -3.14 14.93
N TRP A 371 16.76 -4.46 15.09
CA TRP A 371 15.77 -5.35 14.51
C TRP A 371 15.54 -6.59 15.37
N ILE A 372 14.41 -7.26 15.13
CA ILE A 372 14.09 -8.57 15.71
C ILE A 372 14.42 -9.65 14.69
N ALA A 373 15.09 -10.72 15.14
CA ALA A 373 15.40 -11.89 14.35
C ALA A 373 14.98 -13.18 15.06
N ALA A 374 14.76 -14.24 14.28
CA ALA A 374 14.66 -15.60 14.80
C ALA A 374 16.04 -16.06 15.29
N THR A 375 16.05 -17.14 16.06
CA THR A 375 17.29 -17.73 16.61
C THR A 375 18.27 -18.22 15.54
N ASP A 376 17.79 -18.49 14.32
CA ASP A 376 18.63 -18.80 13.15
C ASP A 376 19.19 -17.56 12.43
N GLY A 377 18.89 -16.36 12.94
CA GLY A 377 19.29 -15.08 12.38
C GLY A 377 18.43 -14.58 11.21
N THR A 378 17.32 -15.25 10.89
CA THR A 378 16.34 -14.75 9.92
C THR A 378 15.68 -13.47 10.45
N PRO A 379 15.71 -12.34 9.70
CA PRO A 379 15.05 -11.11 10.14
C PRO A 379 13.53 -11.24 10.15
N LEU A 380 12.88 -10.71 11.20
CA LEU A 380 11.42 -10.68 11.33
C LEU A 380 10.86 -9.27 11.19
N ARG A 381 11.46 -8.31 11.90
CA ARG A 381 10.95 -6.94 11.99
C ARG A 381 12.09 -5.95 12.12
N GLN A 382 12.15 -4.99 11.20
CA GLN A 382 13.05 -3.85 11.36
C GLN A 382 12.40 -2.79 12.27
N LEU A 383 13.05 -2.48 13.40
CA LEU A 383 12.53 -1.51 14.37
C LEU A 383 13.01 -0.10 14.05
N ILE A 384 14.31 0.07 13.81
CA ILE A 384 14.89 1.36 13.41
C ILE A 384 16.21 1.18 12.67
N VAL A 385 16.50 2.06 11.72
CA VAL A 385 17.85 2.28 11.21
C VAL A 385 18.14 3.79 11.15
N LEU A 386 19.31 4.17 11.66
CA LEU A 386 19.83 5.53 11.74
C LEU A 386 21.06 5.64 10.84
N GLY A 387 21.01 6.55 9.87
CA GLY A 387 22.06 6.79 8.90
C GLY A 387 21.59 7.70 7.76
N ASP A 388 22.49 8.52 7.23
CA ASP A 388 22.22 9.42 6.11
C ASP A 388 23.07 9.09 4.85
N SER A 389 24.02 8.15 4.97
CA SER A 389 24.86 7.68 3.87
C SER A 389 24.87 6.17 3.75
N ALA A 390 24.56 5.62 2.58
CA ALA A 390 24.66 4.19 2.33
C ALA A 390 26.10 3.68 2.40
N ARG A 391 27.10 4.53 2.11
CA ARG A 391 28.52 4.21 2.30
C ARG A 391 28.77 3.75 3.73
N TRP A 392 28.23 4.46 4.71
CA TRP A 392 28.48 4.19 6.12
C TRP A 392 27.48 3.18 6.70
N LEU A 393 26.28 3.07 6.15
CA LEU A 393 25.37 1.95 6.48
C LEU A 393 25.97 0.58 6.08
N ARG A 394 26.89 0.52 5.11
CA ARG A 394 27.65 -0.70 4.80
C ARG A 394 28.60 -1.12 5.92
N GLU A 395 28.96 -0.20 6.83
CA GLU A 395 29.72 -0.50 8.04
C GLU A 395 28.85 -1.12 9.15
N LEU A 396 27.56 -1.37 8.88
CA LEU A 396 26.70 -2.29 9.65
C LEU A 396 26.62 -3.62 8.90
N PRO A 397 27.68 -4.46 8.87
CA PRO A 397 27.77 -5.59 7.96
C PRO A 397 26.69 -6.67 8.18
N THR A 398 26.20 -6.82 9.41
CA THR A 398 25.18 -7.84 9.73
C THR A 398 23.83 -7.40 9.18
N TRP A 399 23.42 -6.19 9.52
CA TRP A 399 22.20 -5.57 9.02
C TRP A 399 22.25 -5.40 7.51
N TRP A 400 23.37 -4.93 6.97
CA TRP A 400 23.56 -4.72 5.53
C TRP A 400 23.34 -6.02 4.75
N ARG A 401 23.87 -7.16 5.19
CA ARG A 401 23.64 -8.44 4.47
C ARG A 401 22.17 -8.86 4.42
N ARG A 402 21.39 -8.50 5.43
CA ARG A 402 20.00 -8.96 5.61
C ARG A 402 18.98 -8.03 4.97
N TYR A 403 19.10 -6.74 5.22
CA TYR A 403 18.18 -5.71 4.72
C TYR A 403 18.78 -4.92 3.56
N GLY A 404 20.05 -4.53 3.68
CA GLY A 404 20.61 -3.49 2.81
C GLY A 404 21.17 -3.91 1.45
N ARG A 405 21.84 -5.07 1.39
CA ARG A 405 22.62 -5.52 0.22
C ARG A 405 21.76 -5.65 -1.03
N ARG A 406 20.45 -5.83 -0.87
CA ARG A 406 19.53 -6.13 -1.96
C ARG A 406 18.90 -4.87 -2.56
N ASP A 407 18.80 -3.76 -1.83
CA ASP A 407 18.16 -2.54 -2.31
C ASP A 407 18.64 -1.30 -1.52
N GLU A 408 19.72 -0.68 -2.00
CA GLU A 408 20.33 0.51 -1.40
C GLU A 408 19.40 1.73 -1.42
N SER A 409 18.48 1.80 -2.38
CA SER A 409 17.50 2.89 -2.50
C SER A 409 16.41 2.79 -1.44
N ALA A 410 15.90 1.58 -1.18
CA ALA A 410 14.94 1.31 -0.12
C ALA A 410 15.52 1.62 1.26
N ILE A 411 16.81 1.33 1.48
CA ILE A 411 17.52 1.69 2.72
C ILE A 411 17.45 3.19 2.99
N HIS A 412 17.79 4.01 1.99
CA HIS A 412 17.70 5.46 2.13
C HIS A 412 16.26 5.91 2.42
N GLY A 413 15.27 5.20 1.89
CA GLY A 413 13.85 5.44 2.15
C GLY A 413 13.38 5.09 3.58
N ILE A 414 14.09 4.22 4.30
CA ILE A 414 13.74 3.79 5.68
C ILE A 414 14.67 4.36 6.76
N ALA A 415 15.87 4.82 6.39
CA ALA A 415 16.84 5.35 7.34
C ALA A 415 16.47 6.74 7.85
N ARG A 416 16.77 6.98 9.13
CA ARG A 416 16.54 8.25 9.81
C ARG A 416 17.87 8.94 10.08
N GLU A 417 17.83 10.24 10.34
CA GLU A 417 19.02 10.97 10.77
C GLU A 417 19.68 10.32 12.00
N THR A 418 21.00 10.32 12.00
CA THR A 418 21.79 9.86 13.14
C THR A 418 21.52 10.73 14.37
N ARG A 419 21.48 10.09 15.54
CA ARG A 419 21.12 10.74 16.81
C ARG A 419 22.35 11.21 17.56
N ARG A 420 22.16 12.26 18.38
CA ARG A 420 23.19 12.74 19.30
C ARG A 420 23.31 11.76 20.49
N PRO A 421 24.35 11.90 21.33
CA PRO A 421 24.40 11.22 22.62
C PRO A 421 23.13 11.46 23.44
N GLY A 422 22.63 10.39 24.05
CA GLY A 422 21.37 10.42 24.78
C GLY A 422 20.68 9.06 24.87
N ARG A 423 19.52 9.05 25.53
CA ARG A 423 18.68 7.86 25.72
C ARG A 423 17.44 7.95 24.86
N TYR A 424 17.05 6.81 24.31
CA TYR A 424 16.01 6.70 23.31
C TYR A 424 15.23 5.41 23.50
N THR A 425 13.99 5.39 23.00
CA THR A 425 13.13 4.22 23.04
C THR A 425 12.62 3.87 21.65
N VAL A 426 12.54 2.58 21.34
CA VAL A 426 11.79 2.04 20.21
C VAL A 426 10.87 0.93 20.71
N THR A 427 9.67 0.83 20.14
CA THR A 427 8.67 -0.17 20.51
C THR A 427 8.47 -1.17 19.40
N TRP A 428 7.93 -2.33 19.74
CA TRP A 428 7.46 -3.33 18.80
C TRP A 428 5.98 -3.60 19.06
N ASP A 429 5.24 -4.00 18.03
CA ASP A 429 3.82 -4.33 18.05
C ASP A 429 3.56 -5.85 17.97
N GLY A 430 4.63 -6.65 18.01
CA GLY A 430 4.55 -8.10 17.92
C GLY A 430 4.30 -8.62 16.50
N ARG A 431 4.50 -7.78 15.48
CA ARG A 431 4.27 -8.12 14.07
C ARG A 431 5.54 -8.12 13.26
N ASP A 432 5.57 -8.94 12.21
CA ASP A 432 6.67 -9.00 11.24
C ASP A 432 6.60 -7.82 10.24
N ASP A 433 7.57 -7.71 9.34
CA ASP A 433 7.62 -6.67 8.30
C ASP A 433 6.42 -6.72 7.31
N ARG A 434 5.62 -7.81 7.31
CA ARG A 434 4.37 -7.97 6.54
C ARG A 434 3.12 -7.60 7.35
N GLY A 435 3.27 -7.23 8.62
CA GLY A 435 2.15 -6.97 9.54
C GLY A 435 1.49 -8.23 10.13
N ARG A 436 2.06 -9.42 9.89
CA ARG A 436 1.55 -10.68 10.46
C ARG A 436 2.03 -10.80 11.90
N ALA A 437 1.18 -11.31 12.79
CA ALA A 437 1.57 -11.54 14.17
C ALA A 437 2.67 -12.61 14.25
N VAL A 438 3.62 -12.36 15.14
CA VAL A 438 4.71 -13.28 15.45
C VAL A 438 4.25 -14.25 16.54
N ALA A 439 4.60 -15.52 16.38
CA ALA A 439 4.25 -16.58 17.31
C ALA A 439 4.96 -16.41 18.66
N ALA A 440 4.46 -17.09 19.69
CA ALA A 440 5.22 -17.28 20.92
C ALA A 440 6.47 -18.12 20.62
N GLY A 441 7.59 -17.78 21.24
CA GLY A 441 8.86 -18.46 21.00
C GLY A 441 10.08 -17.61 21.33
N ASP A 442 11.24 -18.16 21.01
CA ASP A 442 12.53 -17.52 21.26
C ASP A 442 12.96 -16.66 20.07
N TYR A 443 13.44 -15.45 20.38
CA TYR A 443 13.87 -14.45 19.42
C TYR A 443 15.13 -13.75 19.92
N VAL A 444 15.73 -12.96 19.03
CA VAL A 444 16.92 -12.17 19.33
C VAL A 444 16.65 -10.73 18.93
N LEU A 445 16.77 -9.81 19.88
CA LEU A 445 16.93 -8.39 19.59
C LEU A 445 18.38 -8.17 19.19
N VAL A 446 18.59 -7.60 18.02
CA VAL A 446 19.93 -7.28 17.52
C VAL A 446 20.08 -5.77 17.43
N VAL A 447 21.16 -5.25 17.99
CA VAL A 447 21.57 -3.84 17.91
C VAL A 447 22.95 -3.80 17.29
N GLU A 448 23.09 -3.15 16.14
CA GLU A 448 24.37 -2.96 15.47
C GLU A 448 24.63 -1.47 15.31
N ALA A 449 25.82 -1.01 15.68
CA ALA A 449 26.22 0.37 15.53
C ALA A 449 27.63 0.47 14.92
N ALA A 450 27.84 1.52 14.14
CA ALA A 450 29.13 1.85 13.56
C ALA A 450 29.28 3.36 13.44
N ARG A 451 30.51 3.87 13.51
CA ARG A 451 30.78 5.29 13.38
C ARG A 451 31.77 5.54 12.24
N GLU A 452 31.57 6.65 11.54
CA GLU A 452 32.51 7.10 10.51
C GLU A 452 33.92 7.23 11.11
N HIS A 453 34.85 6.41 10.63
CA HIS A 453 36.22 6.33 11.16
C HIS A 453 36.30 5.97 12.67
N GLY A 454 35.25 5.38 13.23
CA GLY A 454 35.18 4.94 14.63
C GLY A 454 35.05 3.43 14.76
N GLY A 455 34.42 2.98 15.84
CA GLY A 455 34.22 1.55 16.10
C GLY A 455 33.03 0.95 15.35
N HIS A 456 32.94 -0.37 15.43
CA HIS A 456 31.78 -1.18 15.11
C HIS A 456 31.44 -2.02 16.33
N GLU A 457 30.15 -2.14 16.63
CA GLU A 457 29.67 -2.93 17.76
C GLU A 457 28.35 -3.64 17.42
N LEU A 458 28.25 -4.90 17.83
CA LEU A 458 27.07 -5.74 17.65
C LEU A 458 26.66 -6.35 18.99
N LEU A 459 25.45 -6.04 19.43
CA LEU A 459 24.84 -6.62 20.61
C LEU A 459 23.67 -7.52 20.20
N GLN A 460 23.58 -8.67 20.85
CA GLN A 460 22.47 -9.61 20.72
C GLN A 460 21.88 -9.88 22.09
N LEU A 461 20.58 -9.67 22.23
CA LEU A 461 19.83 -9.90 23.45
C LEU A 461 18.76 -10.97 23.14
N PRO A 462 19.01 -12.25 23.48
CA PRO A 462 17.99 -13.29 23.40
C PRO A 462 16.83 -12.98 24.33
N PHE A 463 15.60 -13.22 23.87
CA PHE A 463 14.39 -13.04 24.66
C PHE A 463 13.30 -14.01 24.19
N ALA A 464 12.30 -14.26 25.04
CA ALA A 464 11.16 -15.11 24.71
C ALA A 464 9.86 -14.28 24.65
N VAL A 465 9.14 -14.37 23.54
CA VAL A 465 7.73 -13.96 23.50
C VAL A 465 6.93 -15.08 24.15
N SER A 466 6.55 -14.87 25.42
CA SER A 466 5.86 -15.86 26.24
C SER A 466 4.75 -15.23 27.08
N THR A 467 4.13 -16.01 27.96
CA THR A 467 3.11 -15.52 28.90
C THR A 467 3.69 -14.74 30.10
N GLY A 468 5.00 -14.84 30.36
CA GLY A 468 5.69 -14.14 31.44
C GLY A 468 6.38 -12.86 30.97
N PRO A 469 6.62 -11.89 31.86
CA PRO A 469 7.37 -10.69 31.53
C PRO A 469 8.85 -11.04 31.26
N VAL A 470 9.47 -10.26 30.38
CA VAL A 470 10.90 -10.33 30.07
C VAL A 470 11.54 -8.98 30.35
N ASP A 471 12.65 -9.01 31.06
CA ASP A 471 13.50 -7.86 31.33
C ASP A 471 14.95 -8.31 31.10
N VAL A 472 15.55 -7.80 30.01
CA VAL A 472 16.91 -8.19 29.60
C VAL A 472 17.70 -6.94 29.30
N GLU A 473 18.89 -6.86 29.86
CA GLU A 473 19.80 -5.75 29.66
C GLU A 473 21.16 -6.24 29.14
N ARG A 474 21.74 -5.44 28.24
CA ARG A 474 23.13 -5.56 27.83
C ARG A 474 23.69 -4.18 27.54
N SER A 475 24.94 -3.95 27.91
CA SER A 475 25.66 -2.72 27.54
C SER A 475 26.70 -3.03 26.48
N GLY A 476 26.88 -2.13 25.53
CA GLY A 476 28.05 -2.11 24.69
C GLY A 476 29.26 -1.53 25.43
N SER A 477 30.39 -1.55 24.74
CA SER A 477 31.69 -1.14 25.20
C SER A 477 32.06 0.25 24.69
N THR A 478 31.60 0.61 23.49
CA THR A 478 32.05 1.86 22.83
C THR A 478 30.92 2.57 22.09
N GLU A 479 30.30 1.95 21.08
CA GLU A 479 29.36 2.63 20.18
C GLU A 479 27.92 2.61 20.68
N VAL A 480 27.57 1.60 21.48
CA VAL A 480 26.25 1.48 22.11
C VAL A 480 26.43 1.46 23.63
N GLY A 481 25.63 2.27 24.34
CA GLY A 481 25.59 2.25 25.79
C GLY A 481 24.70 1.12 26.30
N ARG A 482 23.90 1.41 27.34
CA ARG A 482 22.89 0.49 27.86
C ARG A 482 21.80 0.23 26.82
N VAL A 483 21.49 -1.04 26.58
CA VAL A 483 20.31 -1.53 25.86
C VAL A 483 19.48 -2.36 26.83
N HIS A 484 18.24 -1.94 27.06
CA HIS A 484 17.30 -2.57 27.97
C HIS A 484 16.02 -2.91 27.22
N LEU A 485 15.74 -4.21 27.10
CA LEU A 485 14.51 -4.75 26.54
C LEU A 485 13.55 -5.04 27.69
N SER A 486 12.35 -4.47 27.61
CA SER A 486 11.23 -4.81 28.48
C SER A 486 10.07 -5.35 27.64
N PHE A 487 9.51 -6.46 28.07
CA PHE A 487 8.29 -7.05 27.55
C PHE A 487 7.40 -7.43 28.74
N GLY A 488 6.31 -6.74 28.94
CA GLY A 488 5.50 -6.94 30.15
C GLY A 488 4.43 -5.88 30.31
N PRO A 489 3.68 -5.90 31.42
CA PRO A 489 2.75 -4.82 31.74
C PRO A 489 3.52 -3.49 31.76
N PRO A 490 2.97 -2.40 31.19
CA PRO A 490 3.61 -1.10 31.29
C PRO A 490 3.79 -0.77 32.78
N PRO A 491 4.92 -0.15 33.16
CA PRO A 491 5.18 0.22 34.55
C PRO A 491 4.00 1.05 35.08
N ALA A 492 3.55 0.75 36.31
CA ALA A 492 2.55 1.55 36.98
C ALA A 492 3.06 3.01 37.04
N ARG A 493 2.33 3.92 36.39
CA ARG A 493 2.70 5.33 36.31
C ARG A 493 2.60 6.03 37.66
#